data_AF-A0A958CPX7-F1
#
_entry.id   AF-A0A958CPX7-F1
#
_cell.length_a   1.000
_cell.length_b   1.000
_cell.length_c   1.000
_cell.angle_alpha   90.00
_cell.angle_beta   90.00
_cell.angle_gamma   90.00
#
_symmetry.space_group_name_H-M   'P 1'
#
loop_
_entity.id
_entity.type
_entity.pdbx_description
1 polymer ?
#
loop_
_entity_poly.entity_id
_entity_poly.type
_entity_poly.pdbx_seq_one_letter_code
_entity_poly.pdbx_strand_id
1 'polypeptide(L)'
;MSMRPPVDRQRIIRFLQQLGQQYRKPGRVYLVGGTTLVFEGFRTQTLDIDLAFEVGDRDHGEFIRAVRSLKDELAINVEEASPGDSSLCPKATKAAPSSSTALAASTSITSMSTALH
;
A
#
# COMPACT_ATOMS: atom_id res chain seq x y z
N MET A 1 -14.00 -10.37 20.68
CA MET A 1 -12.98 -10.09 19.64
C MET A 1 -13.65 -10.31 18.29
N SER A 2 -13.98 -9.24 17.56
CA SER A 2 -14.57 -9.43 16.22
C SER A 2 -13.43 -9.71 15.24
N MET A 3 -13.34 -10.97 14.80
CA MET A 3 -12.29 -11.40 13.89
C MET A 3 -12.69 -10.98 12.47
N ARG A 4 -11.93 -10.05 11.87
CA ARG A 4 -12.17 -9.66 10.47
C ARG A 4 -11.83 -10.84 9.55
N PRO A 5 -12.55 -11.02 8.42
CA PRO A 5 -12.24 -12.09 7.48
C PRO A 5 -10.80 -12.00 6.95
N PRO A 6 -10.16 -13.13 6.64
CA PRO A 6 -8.84 -13.15 6.03
C PRO A 6 -8.83 -12.41 4.68
N VAL A 7 -7.66 -11.93 4.30
CA VAL A 7 -7.43 -11.11 3.12
C VAL A 7 -6.78 -11.96 2.04
N ASP A 8 -7.47 -12.12 0.92
CA ASP A 8 -6.94 -12.75 -0.30
C ASP A 8 -6.41 -11.69 -1.29
N ARG A 9 -5.88 -12.18 -2.42
CA ARG A 9 -5.34 -11.32 -3.48
C ARG A 9 -6.37 -10.33 -4.04
N GLN A 10 -7.64 -10.72 -4.15
CA GLN A 10 -8.69 -9.85 -4.69
C GLN A 10 -9.01 -8.70 -3.72
N ARG A 11 -9.04 -8.99 -2.41
CA ARG A 11 -9.23 -8.00 -1.35
C ARG A 11 -8.07 -7.02 -1.28
N ILE A 12 -6.82 -7.47 -1.46
CA ILE A 12 -5.65 -6.59 -1.57
C ILE A 12 -5.79 -5.64 -2.78
N ILE A 13 -6.12 -6.17 -3.96
CA ILE A 13 -6.29 -5.34 -5.17
C ILE A 13 -7.41 -4.31 -4.97
N ARG A 14 -8.55 -4.73 -4.40
CA ARG A 14 -9.67 -3.83 -4.11
C ARG A 14 -9.27 -2.72 -3.15
N PHE A 15 -8.52 -3.05 -2.10
CA PHE A 15 -7.97 -2.05 -1.16
C PHE A 15 -7.09 -1.03 -1.89
N LEU A 16 -6.12 -1.47 -2.69
CA LEU A 16 -5.21 -0.58 -3.43
C LEU A 16 -5.97 0.32 -4.42
N GLN A 17 -6.97 -0.22 -5.12
CA GLN A 17 -7.80 0.55 -6.05
C GLN A 17 -8.60 1.63 -5.31
N GLN A 18 -9.25 1.31 -4.19
CA GLN A 18 -10.01 2.30 -3.43
C GLN A 18 -9.11 3.31 -2.72
N LEU A 19 -7.93 2.90 -2.26
CA LEU A 19 -6.92 3.81 -1.70
C LEU A 19 -6.48 4.84 -2.75
N GLY A 20 -6.19 4.42 -3.97
CA GLY A 20 -5.87 5.33 -5.08
C GLY A 20 -7.05 6.19 -5.53
N GLN A 21 -8.29 5.84 -5.18
CA GLN A 21 -9.47 6.66 -5.44
C GLN A 21 -9.69 7.71 -4.35
N GLN A 22 -9.51 7.35 -3.08
CA GLN A 22 -9.68 8.23 -1.91
C GLN A 22 -8.50 9.18 -1.72
N TYR A 23 -7.27 8.71 -1.94
CA TYR A 23 -6.05 9.52 -1.82
C TYR A 23 -5.48 9.84 -3.20
N ARG A 24 -5.70 11.09 -3.65
CA ARG A 24 -5.34 11.56 -5.01
C ARG A 24 -4.04 12.37 -5.05
N LYS A 25 -3.33 12.44 -3.93
CA LYS A 25 -2.07 13.19 -3.80
C LYS A 25 -0.87 12.29 -4.13
N PRO A 26 0.30 12.88 -4.46
CA PRO A 26 1.51 12.12 -4.71
C PRO A 26 1.92 11.29 -3.49
N GLY A 27 2.18 10.00 -3.71
CA GLY A 27 2.66 9.09 -2.69
C GLY A 27 3.03 7.74 -3.28
N ARG A 28 3.75 6.94 -2.49
CA ARG A 28 4.10 5.56 -2.82
C ARG A 28 3.62 4.65 -1.71
N VAL A 29 3.12 3.48 -2.09
CA VAL A 29 2.73 2.40 -1.18
C VAL A 29 3.49 1.16 -1.59
N TYR A 30 4.00 0.44 -0.60
CA TYR A 30 4.72 -0.81 -0.75
C TYR A 30 3.97 -1.87 0.04
N LEU A 31 3.57 -2.95 -0.64
CA LEU A 31 3.18 -4.18 0.06
C LEU A 31 4.45 -4.81 0.61
N VAL A 32 4.39 -5.26 1.86
CA VAL A 32 5.52 -5.94 2.50
C VAL A 32 5.04 -7.24 3.16
N GLY A 33 5.94 -7.97 3.82
CA GLY A 33 5.56 -9.11 4.68
C GLY A 33 4.72 -10.19 4.00
N GLY A 34 3.74 -10.71 4.75
CA GLY A 34 2.85 -11.78 4.29
C GLY A 34 1.95 -11.33 3.14
N THR A 35 1.64 -10.04 3.11
CA THR A 35 0.83 -9.40 2.06
C THR A 35 1.48 -9.51 0.68
N THR A 36 2.81 -9.37 0.59
CA THR A 36 3.55 -9.57 -0.66
C THR A 36 3.43 -11.01 -1.15
N LEU A 37 3.54 -11.98 -0.25
CA LEU A 37 3.42 -13.39 -0.62
C LEU A 37 2.02 -13.75 -1.15
N VAL A 38 0.97 -13.12 -0.63
CA VAL A 38 -0.40 -13.29 -1.15
C VAL A 38 -0.58 -12.60 -2.50
N PHE A 39 -0.02 -11.39 -2.64
CA PHE A 39 -0.13 -10.63 -3.89
C PHE A 39 0.56 -11.32 -5.07
N GLU A 40 1.76 -11.88 -4.83
CA GLU A 40 2.55 -12.65 -5.80
C GLU A 40 2.05 -14.10 -6.00
N GLY A 41 1.07 -14.55 -5.22
CA GLY A 41 0.46 -15.87 -5.37
C GLY A 41 1.22 -17.03 -4.71
N PHE A 42 2.25 -16.75 -3.90
CA PHE A 42 2.94 -17.75 -3.07
C PHE A 42 2.09 -18.23 -1.88
N ARG A 43 1.13 -17.42 -1.44
CA ARG A 43 0.12 -17.76 -0.41
C ARG A 43 -1.27 -17.39 -0.90
N THR A 44 -2.30 -18.06 -0.39
CA THR A 44 -3.69 -17.80 -0.78
C THR A 44 -4.33 -16.67 0.02
N GLN A 45 -3.94 -16.49 1.29
CA GLN A 45 -4.52 -15.50 2.20
C GLN A 45 -3.55 -15.07 3.31
N THR A 46 -3.82 -13.92 3.91
CA THR A 46 -3.14 -13.33 5.09
C THR A 46 -4.20 -12.76 6.06
N LEU A 47 -3.83 -12.45 7.30
CA LEU A 47 -4.76 -11.90 8.31
C LEU A 47 -4.95 -10.37 8.17
N ASP A 48 -3.97 -9.71 7.58
CA ASP A 48 -3.79 -8.27 7.51
C ASP A 48 -3.06 -7.85 6.23
N ILE A 49 -3.23 -6.58 5.85
CA ILE A 49 -2.44 -5.93 4.82
C ILE A 49 -1.30 -5.17 5.49
N ASP A 50 -0.08 -5.65 5.34
CA ASP A 50 1.15 -4.96 5.68
C ASP A 50 1.47 -3.92 4.60
N LEU A 51 1.47 -2.65 4.96
CA LEU A 51 1.91 -1.57 4.06
C LEU A 51 3.00 -0.71 4.67
N ALA A 52 3.98 -0.36 3.86
CA ALA A 52 4.83 0.81 4.06
C ALA A 52 4.42 1.88 3.05
N PHE A 53 4.65 3.16 3.37
CA PHE A 53 4.30 4.25 2.46
C PHE A 53 5.25 5.44 2.58
N GLU A 54 5.33 6.21 1.49
CA GLU A 54 6.06 7.46 1.40
C GLU A 54 5.09 8.52 0.88
N VAL A 55 4.77 9.50 1.73
CA VAL A 55 3.88 10.62 1.42
C VAL A 55 4.51 11.91 1.95
N GLY A 56 4.07 13.07 1.44
CA GLY A 56 4.55 14.35 1.97
C GLY A 56 4.11 14.56 3.44
N ASP A 57 4.95 15.20 4.25
CA ASP A 57 4.70 15.42 5.69
C ASP A 57 3.33 16.07 5.96
N ARG A 58 2.94 17.03 5.12
CA ARG A 58 1.65 17.75 5.22
C ARG A 58 0.45 16.89 4.85
N ASP A 59 0.67 15.81 4.10
CA ASP A 59 -0.37 14.92 3.57
C ASP A 59 -0.50 13.62 4.36
N HIS A 60 0.43 13.34 5.28
CA HIS A 60 0.45 12.15 6.14
C HIS A 60 -0.88 11.94 6.87
N GLY A 61 -1.43 13.01 7.48
CA GLY A 61 -2.69 12.93 8.23
C GLY A 61 -3.92 12.65 7.34
N GLU A 62 -3.88 12.97 6.06
CA GLU A 62 -4.95 12.65 5.10
C GLU A 62 -4.82 11.20 4.62
N PHE A 63 -3.59 10.76 4.33
CA PHE A 63 -3.30 9.38 3.95
C PHE A 63 -3.76 8.39 5.03
N ILE A 64 -3.37 8.63 6.29
CA ILE A 64 -3.79 7.77 7.42
C ILE A 64 -5.31 7.75 7.59
N ARG A 65 -6.00 8.87 7.33
CA ARG A 65 -7.48 8.91 7.39
C ARG A 65 -8.10 8.06 6.29
N ALA A 66 -7.59 8.12 5.07
CA ALA A 66 -8.06 7.27 3.96
C ALA A 66 -7.86 5.78 4.29
N VAL A 67 -6.67 5.39 4.79
CA VAL A 67 -6.39 4.00 5.19
C VAL A 67 -7.33 3.53 6.30
N ARG A 68 -7.60 4.36 7.32
CA ARG A 68 -8.55 4.02 8.40
C ARG A 68 -9.98 3.87 7.89
N SER A 69 -10.43 4.74 6.99
CA SER A 69 -11.77 4.62 6.38
C SER A 69 -11.92 3.30 5.65
N LEU A 70 -10.95 2.96 4.79
CA LEU A 70 -10.97 1.72 4.01
C LEU A 70 -10.85 0.47 4.86
N LYS A 71 -10.04 0.53 5.93
CA LYS A 71 -9.95 -0.54 6.92
C LYS A 71 -11.34 -0.96 7.38
N ASP A 72 -12.19 0.00 7.73
CA ASP A 72 -13.54 -0.27 8.23
C ASP A 72 -14.54 -0.59 7.11
N GLU A 73 -14.52 0.15 6.00
CA GLU A 73 -15.39 -0.06 4.84
C GLU A 73 -15.23 -1.46 4.21
N LEU A 74 -13.99 -1.96 4.15
CA LEU A 74 -13.67 -3.27 3.56
C LEU A 74 -13.67 -4.41 4.56
N ALA A 75 -13.81 -4.11 5.86
CA ALA A 75 -13.65 -5.07 6.95
C ALA A 75 -12.33 -5.88 6.82
N ILE A 76 -11.20 -5.18 6.66
CA ILE A 76 -9.85 -5.77 6.58
C ILE A 76 -8.99 -5.26 7.74
N ASN A 77 -7.93 -5.96 8.13
CA ASN A 77 -6.89 -5.38 8.99
C ASN A 77 -5.80 -4.77 8.11
N VAL A 78 -5.26 -3.63 8.54
CA VAL A 78 -4.12 -2.98 7.90
C VAL A 78 -3.11 -2.66 8.98
N GLU A 79 -1.87 -3.08 8.77
CA GLU A 79 -0.74 -2.82 9.65
C GLU A 79 0.27 -1.95 8.92
N GLU A 80 0.69 -0.87 9.58
CA GLU A 80 1.76 -0.03 9.07
C GLU A 80 3.09 -0.68 9.41
N ALA A 81 3.81 -1.10 8.38
CA ALA A 81 5.19 -1.54 8.53
C ALA A 81 6.08 -0.30 8.64
N SER A 82 6.74 -0.14 9.79
CA SER A 82 7.72 0.91 9.95
C SER A 82 8.87 0.73 8.93
N PRO A 83 9.35 1.80 8.27
CA PRO A 83 10.47 1.73 7.32
C PRO A 83 11.78 1.18 7.92
N GLY A 84 11.87 1.04 9.25
CA GLY A 84 12.98 0.41 9.96
C GLY A 84 12.83 -1.09 10.25
N ASP A 85 11.61 -1.64 10.22
CA ASP A 85 11.32 -3.02 10.65
C ASP A 85 11.27 -4.03 9.51
N SER A 86 11.10 -3.59 8.27
CA SER A 86 11.19 -4.47 7.11
C SER A 86 12.60 -4.40 6.52
N SER A 87 13.38 -5.46 6.72
CA SER A 87 14.70 -5.67 6.09
C SER A 87 14.70 -5.60 4.55
N LEU A 88 13.52 -5.50 3.94
CA LEU A 88 13.27 -5.49 2.50
C LEU A 88 12.79 -4.15 1.95
N CYS A 89 12.53 -3.12 2.78
CA CYS A 89 12.22 -1.80 2.25
C CYS A 89 13.51 -1.11 1.76
N PRO A 90 13.62 -0.76 0.47
CA PRO A 90 14.71 0.09 0.01
C PRO A 90 14.59 1.43 0.71
N LYS A 91 15.53 1.74 1.62
CA LYS A 91 15.59 3.06 2.23
C LYS A 91 15.75 4.07 1.10
N ALA A 92 14.73 4.88 0.86
CA ALA A 92 14.78 5.99 -0.08
C ALA A 92 15.79 7.03 0.43
N THR A 93 17.07 6.76 0.18
CA THR A 93 18.09 7.78 0.24
C THR A 93 17.78 8.77 -0.87
N LYS A 94 17.75 10.06 -0.51
CA LYS A 94 17.47 11.17 -1.42
C LYS A 94 18.63 11.34 -2.41
N ALA A 95 18.77 10.41 -3.35
CA ALA A 95 19.58 10.48 -4.56
C ALA A 95 19.34 9.20 -5.39
N ALA A 96 18.71 9.33 -6.55
CA ALA A 96 18.82 8.32 -7.62
C ALA A 96 20.01 8.67 -8.53
N PRO A 97 20.49 7.80 -9.44
CA PRO A 97 20.05 6.44 -9.77
C PRO A 97 21.19 5.39 -9.90
N SER A 98 20.94 4.12 -9.60
CA SER A 98 21.50 2.97 -10.37
C SER A 98 21.03 1.63 -9.80
N SER A 99 20.36 0.85 -10.66
CA SER A 99 20.49 -0.61 -10.79
C SER A 99 20.57 -1.47 -9.52
N SER A 100 19.42 -1.85 -8.94
CA SER A 100 19.30 -3.14 -8.26
C SER A 100 17.86 -3.62 -8.18
N THR A 101 17.68 -4.87 -8.55
CA THR A 101 16.43 -5.62 -8.71
C THR A 101 15.68 -5.77 -7.38
N ALA A 102 14.79 -4.85 -7.06
CA ALA A 102 13.67 -5.10 -6.16
C ALA A 102 12.41 -5.06 -7.02
N LEU A 103 11.78 -6.23 -7.21
CA LEU A 103 10.47 -6.34 -7.86
C LEU A 103 9.40 -5.81 -6.88
N ALA A 104 9.45 -4.51 -6.61
CA ALA A 104 8.37 -3.80 -5.94
C ALA A 104 7.27 -3.59 -6.98
N ALA A 105 6.07 -4.13 -6.73
CA ALA A 105 4.87 -3.76 -7.45
C ALA A 105 4.53 -2.28 -7.13
N SER A 106 5.33 -1.35 -7.67
CA SER A 106 5.18 0.08 -7.48
C SER A 106 4.02 0.56 -8.33
N THR A 107 2.82 0.60 -7.74
CA THR A 107 1.69 1.27 -8.39
C THR A 107 1.81 2.75 -8.09
N SER A 108 2.33 3.51 -9.05
CA SER A 108 2.30 4.98 -9.00
C SER A 108 0.86 5.44 -9.19
N ILE A 109 0.26 6.07 -8.18
CA ILE A 109 -1.04 6.74 -8.31
C ILE A 109 -0.80 8.03 -9.09
N THR A 110 -0.77 7.93 -10.42
CA THR A 110 -0.74 9.11 -11.30
C THR A 110 -2.17 9.41 -11.70
N SER A 111 -2.66 10.59 -11.30
CA SER A 111 -3.93 11.15 -11.75
C SER A 111 -3.92 11.28 -13.28
N MET A 112 -4.63 10.40 -13.99
CA MET A 112 -4.96 10.60 -15.40
C MET A 112 -6.09 11.62 -15.49
N SER A 113 -5.72 12.90 -15.59
CA SER A 113 -6.62 13.95 -16.05
C SER A 113 -6.68 13.87 -17.58
N THR A 114 -7.72 13.24 -18.11
CA THR A 114 -8.03 13.27 -19.54
C THR A 114 -8.57 14.65 -19.88
N ALA A 115 -7.77 15.47 -20.53
CA ALA A 115 -8.23 16.68 -21.19
C ALA A 115 -9.04 16.27 -22.44
N LEU A 116 -10.34 16.58 -22.41
CA LEU A 116 -11.21 16.67 -23.59
C LEU A 116 -11.74 18.10 -23.60
N HIS A 117 -11.23 18.90 -24.54
CA HIS A 117 -11.90 20.02 -25.21
C HIS A 117 -11.31 20.12 -26.61
#